data_AF-A0AAJ0A9R9-F1
#
_entry.id   AF-A0AAJ0A9R9-F1
#
_cell.length_a   1.000
_cell.length_b   1.000
_cell.length_c   1.000
_cell.angle_alpha   90.00
_cell.angle_beta   90.00
_cell.angle_gamma   90.00
#
_symmetry.space_group_name_H-M   'P 1'
#
loop_
_entity.id
_entity.type
_entity.pdbx_description
1 polymer ?
#
loop_
_entity_poly.entity_id
_entity_poly.type
_entity_poly.pdbx_seq_one_letter_code
_entity_poly.pdbx_strand_id
1 'polypeptide(L)'
;MKSAIIAAIFSICLFAMHIAGTALAPRALDRKCPLESDCMERLCENFSFIETKEEKDPFYLVAQCKNKKGSYVYTKLDLKKCIANWDGNLEWAPRGGFRCGACGVFQGSPNSYVGLRCEECKPRIFWLEGYKSPSIDLSQGIWVSQEGTLSCYDMNGEWYV
;
A
#
# COMPACT_ATOMS: atom_id res chain seq x y z
N MET A 1 39.50 -21.13 74.40
CA MET A 1 40.69 -20.39 73.92
C MET A 1 40.91 -20.71 72.45
N LYS A 2 41.04 -19.67 71.61
CA LYS A 2 41.39 -19.65 70.15
C LYS A 2 40.25 -20.06 69.20
N SER A 3 39.51 -19.10 68.63
CA SER A 3 39.75 -18.38 67.34
C SER A 3 39.52 -19.28 66.12
N ALA A 4 38.34 -19.21 65.46
CA ALA A 4 38.01 -18.37 64.27
C ALA A 4 38.46 -19.05 62.96
N ILE A 5 37.61 -19.29 61.93
CA ILE A 5 37.40 -18.40 60.76
C ILE A 5 36.57 -19.16 59.69
N ILE A 6 35.45 -18.55 59.20
CA ILE A 6 35.01 -18.31 57.79
C ILE A 6 34.81 -19.56 56.87
N ALA A 7 33.81 -19.74 55.97
CA ALA A 7 32.91 -18.87 55.21
C ALA A 7 31.68 -19.67 54.74
N ALA A 8 30.55 -18.97 54.61
CA ALA A 8 29.41 -19.40 53.79
C ALA A 8 29.76 -19.27 52.29
N ILE A 9 29.41 -20.27 51.48
CA ILE A 9 29.52 -20.19 50.01
C ILE A 9 28.11 -20.26 49.43
N PHE A 10 27.61 -19.08 49.04
CA PHE A 10 26.54 -18.85 48.07
C PHE A 10 26.99 -19.39 46.70
N SER A 11 26.23 -20.29 46.08
CA SER A 11 25.12 -20.00 45.15
C SER A 11 25.57 -19.63 43.73
N ILE A 12 24.88 -20.25 42.77
CA ILE A 12 24.76 -19.95 41.33
C ILE A 12 25.78 -20.66 40.41
N CYS A 13 25.44 -21.87 39.99
CA CYS A 13 25.86 -22.39 38.68
C CYS A 13 24.86 -21.91 37.62
N LEU A 14 25.28 -20.96 36.80
CA LEU A 14 24.56 -20.48 35.62
C LEU A 14 24.39 -21.62 34.59
N PHE A 15 23.13 -22.01 34.32
CA PHE A 15 22.78 -22.68 33.08
C PHE A 15 22.62 -21.63 31.99
N ALA A 16 23.65 -21.46 31.16
CA ALA A 16 23.56 -20.62 29.96
C ALA A 16 22.81 -21.37 28.85
N MET A 17 21.47 -21.39 28.90
CA MET A 17 20.66 -21.70 27.72
C MET A 17 20.76 -20.54 26.74
N HIS A 18 21.63 -20.69 25.73
CA HIS A 18 21.60 -19.84 24.55
C HIS A 18 20.41 -20.29 23.70
N ILE A 19 19.23 -19.72 23.97
CA ILE A 19 18.15 -19.73 22.99
C ILE A 19 18.58 -18.72 21.92
N ALA A 20 19.29 -19.21 20.90
CA ALA A 20 19.46 -18.49 19.65
C ALA A 20 18.07 -18.36 19.01
N GLY A 21 17.32 -17.35 19.43
CA GLY A 21 16.13 -16.90 18.74
C GLY A 21 16.57 -16.36 17.39
N THR A 22 16.57 -17.20 16.36
CA THR A 22 16.62 -16.73 14.98
C THR A 22 15.33 -15.96 14.75
N ALA A 23 15.39 -14.63 14.87
CA ALA A 23 14.37 -13.75 14.36
C ALA A 23 14.32 -13.96 12.84
N LEU A 24 13.42 -14.82 12.39
CA LEU A 24 12.98 -14.81 11.01
C LEU A 24 12.31 -13.45 10.83
N ALA A 25 13.02 -12.49 10.23
CA ALA A 25 12.37 -11.33 9.68
C ALA A 25 11.23 -11.84 8.80
N PRO A 26 9.97 -11.42 9.01
CA PRO A 26 8.92 -11.78 8.08
C PRO A 26 9.38 -11.24 6.72
N ARG A 27 9.58 -12.14 5.76
CA ARG A 27 9.63 -11.73 4.35
C ARG A 27 8.39 -10.87 4.15
N ALA A 28 8.54 -9.69 3.54
CA ALA A 28 7.42 -8.94 3.03
C ALA A 28 6.64 -9.92 2.14
N LEU A 29 5.59 -10.52 2.71
CA LEU A 29 4.62 -11.28 1.94
C LEU A 29 4.15 -10.29 0.87
N ASP A 30 3.95 -10.74 -0.36
CA ASP A 30 3.15 -10.01 -1.36
C ASP A 30 1.77 -9.78 -0.74
N ARG A 31 1.65 -8.74 0.07
CA ARG A 31 0.44 -8.41 0.80
C ARG A 31 -0.45 -7.79 -0.23
N LYS A 32 -1.55 -8.49 -0.51
CA LYS A 32 -2.55 -8.05 -1.45
C LYS A 32 -3.13 -6.67 -1.08
N CYS A 33 -3.11 -6.31 0.21
CA CYS A 33 -3.87 -5.20 0.78
C CYS A 33 -3.08 -4.52 1.92
N PRO A 34 -3.36 -3.23 2.21
CA PRO A 34 -2.71 -2.47 3.30
C PRO A 34 -2.76 -3.17 4.67
N LEU A 35 -1.82 -2.86 5.56
CA LEU A 35 -1.81 -3.46 6.91
C LEU A 35 -2.98 -3.02 7.78
N GLU A 36 -3.40 -1.77 7.60
CA GLU A 36 -4.33 -1.08 8.50
C GLU A 36 -5.77 -1.08 7.95
N SER A 37 -6.00 -1.71 6.80
CA SER A 37 -7.34 -1.91 6.23
C SER A 37 -7.45 -3.25 5.51
N ASP A 38 -8.67 -3.79 5.41
CA ASP A 38 -8.93 -4.85 4.42
C ASP A 38 -8.79 -4.27 3.00
N CYS A 39 -8.78 -5.17 2.02
CA CYS A 39 -8.72 -4.83 0.61
C CYS A 39 -9.90 -3.95 0.21
N MET A 40 -9.65 -2.88 -0.54
CA MET A 40 -10.71 -1.95 -0.90
C MET A 40 -11.84 -2.62 -1.68
N GLU A 41 -11.58 -3.66 -2.46
CA GLU A 41 -12.62 -4.40 -3.19
C GLU A 41 -13.63 -5.15 -2.29
N ARG A 42 -13.33 -5.28 -1.00
CA ARG A 42 -14.24 -5.85 0.01
C ARG A 42 -14.94 -4.77 0.83
N LEU A 43 -14.33 -3.60 0.93
CA LEU A 43 -14.84 -2.48 1.73
C LEU A 43 -15.64 -1.49 0.90
N CYS A 44 -15.47 -1.49 -0.42
CA CYS A 44 -16.07 -0.53 -1.31
C CYS A 44 -16.77 -1.18 -2.50
N GLU A 45 -17.71 -0.45 -3.06
CA GLU A 45 -18.50 -0.81 -4.23
C GLU A 45 -18.58 0.34 -5.23
N ASN A 46 -19.06 0.03 -6.43
CA ASN A 46 -19.30 1.01 -7.51
C ASN A 46 -18.04 1.81 -7.88
N PHE A 47 -16.90 1.11 -8.05
CA PHE A 47 -15.66 1.70 -8.51
C PHE A 47 -15.84 2.33 -9.90
N SER A 48 -15.41 3.57 -10.04
CA SER A 48 -15.39 4.31 -11.29
C SER A 48 -14.25 5.32 -11.26
N PHE A 49 -14.10 6.07 -12.34
CA PHE A 49 -13.14 7.16 -12.41
C PHE A 49 -13.76 8.40 -13.02
N ILE A 50 -13.21 9.56 -12.67
CA ILE A 50 -13.51 10.82 -13.32
C ILE A 50 -12.24 11.21 -14.07
N GLU A 51 -12.29 11.10 -15.39
CA GLU A 51 -11.25 11.61 -16.27
C GLU A 51 -11.50 13.09 -16.54
N THR A 52 -10.41 13.83 -16.51
CA THR A 52 -10.35 15.28 -16.74
C THR A 52 -9.54 15.54 -18.00
N LYS A 53 -9.89 16.60 -18.72
CA LYS A 53 -9.40 16.82 -20.10
C LYS A 53 -7.92 17.19 -20.18
N GLU A 54 -7.36 17.80 -19.14
CA GLU A 54 -5.96 18.21 -19.16
C GLU A 54 -5.05 17.21 -18.43
N GLU A 55 -3.82 17.04 -18.93
CA GLU A 55 -2.80 16.20 -18.28
C GLU A 55 -2.51 16.61 -16.83
N LYS A 56 -2.69 17.89 -16.50
CA LYS A 56 -2.47 18.42 -15.15
C LYS A 56 -3.66 18.21 -14.21
N ASP A 57 -4.83 17.93 -14.76
CA ASP A 57 -6.03 17.81 -13.96
C ASP A 57 -6.01 16.52 -13.13
N PRO A 58 -6.71 16.47 -11.98
CA PRO A 58 -6.76 15.28 -11.13
C PRO A 58 -7.39 14.07 -11.83
N PHE A 59 -6.86 12.86 -11.59
CA PHE A 59 -7.53 11.62 -12.02
C PHE A 59 -8.15 10.95 -10.80
N TYR A 60 -9.46 11.12 -10.62
CA TYR A 60 -10.12 10.62 -9.42
C TYR A 60 -10.54 9.15 -9.59
N LEU A 61 -10.07 8.29 -8.69
CA LEU A 61 -10.77 7.06 -8.32
C LEU A 61 -11.98 7.44 -7.48
N VAL A 62 -13.14 6.89 -7.80
CA VAL A 62 -14.39 7.12 -7.08
C VAL A 62 -14.99 5.78 -6.67
N ALA A 63 -15.50 5.71 -5.45
CA ALA A 63 -16.19 4.54 -4.94
C ALA A 63 -17.18 4.92 -3.83
N GLN A 64 -17.98 3.95 -3.41
CA GLN A 64 -18.73 4.02 -2.16
C GLN A 64 -18.11 3.02 -1.18
N CYS A 65 -17.62 3.49 -0.04
CA CYS A 65 -16.90 2.64 0.92
C CYS A 65 -17.63 2.55 2.25
N LYS A 66 -17.57 1.39 2.87
CA LYS A 66 -18.20 1.09 4.15
C LYS A 66 -17.47 1.83 5.27
N ASN A 67 -18.20 2.64 6.03
CA ASN A 67 -17.71 3.25 7.27
C ASN A 67 -17.89 2.32 8.48
N LYS A 68 -17.41 2.74 9.66
CA LYS A 68 -17.50 1.97 10.91
C LYS A 68 -18.93 1.68 11.38
N LYS A 69 -19.93 2.44 10.91
CA LYS A 69 -21.36 2.19 11.17
C LYS A 69 -21.94 1.14 10.21
N GLY A 70 -21.16 0.69 9.24
CA GLY A 70 -21.56 -0.23 8.19
C GLY A 70 -22.28 0.41 7.02
N SER A 71 -22.41 1.74 6.99
CA SER A 71 -23.02 2.48 5.88
C SER A 71 -22.00 2.77 4.78
N TYR A 72 -22.44 2.72 3.54
CA TYR A 72 -21.61 3.12 2.40
C TYR A 72 -21.62 4.64 2.24
N VAL A 73 -20.44 5.24 2.14
CA VAL A 73 -20.24 6.67 1.94
C VAL A 73 -19.48 6.92 0.65
N TYR A 74 -19.85 7.97 -0.07
CA TYR A 74 -19.15 8.40 -1.28
C TYR A 74 -17.75 8.91 -0.92
N THR A 75 -16.76 8.48 -1.68
CA THR A 75 -15.37 8.90 -1.52
C THR A 75 -14.67 9.00 -2.87
N LYS A 76 -13.66 9.88 -2.94
CA LYS A 76 -12.82 10.02 -4.12
C LYS A 76 -11.37 10.25 -3.73
N LEU A 77 -10.45 9.75 -4.54
CA LEU A 77 -9.01 9.88 -4.34
C LEU A 77 -8.35 10.25 -5.67
N ASP A 78 -7.52 11.28 -5.67
CA ASP A 78 -6.71 11.63 -6.84
C ASP A 78 -5.52 10.68 -6.97
N LEU A 79 -5.61 9.72 -7.90
CA LEU A 79 -4.58 8.71 -8.12
C LEU A 79 -3.25 9.32 -8.58
N LYS A 80 -3.27 10.54 -9.15
CA LYS A 80 -2.04 11.23 -9.57
C LYS A 80 -1.13 11.60 -8.39
N LYS A 81 -1.67 11.62 -7.17
CA LYS A 81 -0.91 11.85 -5.93
C LYS A 81 -0.32 10.58 -5.34
N CYS A 82 -0.80 9.41 -5.74
CA CYS A 82 -0.35 8.12 -5.21
C CYS A 82 0.58 7.37 -6.17
N ILE A 83 0.48 7.64 -7.47
CA ILE A 83 1.12 6.82 -8.51
C ILE A 83 2.00 7.71 -9.40
N ALA A 84 3.15 7.19 -9.80
CA ALA A 84 4.06 7.80 -10.76
C ALA A 84 4.22 6.94 -12.01
N ASN A 85 4.64 7.60 -13.09
CA ASN A 85 5.19 6.91 -14.26
C ASN A 85 6.72 6.75 -14.05
N TRP A 86 7.17 5.52 -13.86
CA TRP A 86 8.58 5.16 -13.81
C TRP A 86 8.98 4.37 -15.06
N ASP A 87 9.64 5.05 -15.99
CA ASP A 87 10.14 4.47 -17.24
C ASP A 87 9.06 3.72 -18.06
N GLY A 88 7.86 4.31 -18.10
CA GLY A 88 6.69 3.79 -18.79
C GLY A 88 5.90 2.76 -17.97
N ASN A 89 6.28 2.51 -16.72
CA ASN A 89 5.53 1.65 -15.79
C ASN A 89 4.81 2.49 -14.73
N LEU A 90 3.69 1.97 -14.21
CA LEU A 90 2.99 2.58 -13.09
C LEU A 90 3.56 2.05 -11.77
N GLU A 91 3.96 2.94 -10.89
CA GLU A 91 4.52 2.60 -9.57
C GLU A 91 3.93 3.47 -8.47
N TRP A 92 3.78 2.90 -7.27
CA TRP A 92 3.38 3.65 -6.09
C TRP A 92 4.48 4.65 -5.71
N ALA A 93 4.11 5.92 -5.58
CA ALA A 93 5.06 7.00 -5.38
C ALA A 93 4.58 8.02 -4.34
N PRO A 94 5.41 8.26 -3.31
CA PRO A 94 5.35 9.47 -2.50
C PRO A 94 5.16 10.72 -3.35
N ARG A 95 4.02 11.42 -3.26
CA ARG A 95 3.74 12.66 -4.03
C ARG A 95 3.46 12.45 -5.53
N GLY A 96 3.30 11.20 -5.95
CA GLY A 96 2.96 10.86 -7.32
C GLY A 96 4.05 11.23 -8.32
N GLY A 97 3.63 11.74 -9.47
CA GLY A 97 4.47 11.85 -10.68
C GLY A 97 3.80 11.20 -11.90
N PHE A 98 2.47 11.18 -11.88
CA PHE A 98 1.64 10.56 -12.89
C PHE A 98 1.80 11.30 -14.22
N ARG A 99 2.39 10.63 -15.20
CA ARG A 99 2.64 11.15 -16.56
C ARG A 99 2.24 10.10 -17.58
N CYS A 100 1.00 9.64 -17.45
CA CYS A 100 0.37 8.67 -18.33
C CYS A 100 -0.96 9.23 -18.83
N GLY A 101 -1.30 8.93 -20.08
CA GLY A 101 -2.60 9.23 -20.69
C GLY A 101 -3.43 7.97 -20.96
N ALA A 102 -4.67 8.19 -21.42
CA ALA A 102 -5.63 7.15 -21.77
C ALA A 102 -5.76 6.09 -20.66
N CYS A 103 -6.09 6.56 -19.46
CA CYS A 103 -6.16 5.72 -18.27
C CYS A 103 -7.60 5.35 -17.89
N GLY A 104 -7.79 4.14 -17.40
CA GLY A 104 -9.08 3.64 -16.94
C GLY A 104 -8.96 2.73 -15.72
N VAL A 105 -9.91 2.85 -14.81
CA VAL A 105 -10.10 1.92 -13.69
C VAL A 105 -10.92 0.74 -14.16
N PHE A 106 -10.52 -0.48 -13.78
CA PHE A 106 -11.23 -1.70 -14.14
C PHE A 106 -11.36 -2.65 -12.96
N GLN A 107 -12.44 -3.43 -12.97
CA GLN A 107 -12.70 -4.53 -12.04
C GLN A 107 -13.38 -5.65 -12.82
N GLY A 108 -12.84 -6.87 -12.76
CA GLY A 108 -13.34 -7.99 -13.57
C GLY A 108 -14.61 -8.63 -12.99
N SER A 109 -14.75 -8.65 -11.67
CA SER A 109 -15.92 -9.18 -10.97
C SER A 109 -16.03 -8.60 -9.55
N PRO A 110 -17.19 -8.71 -8.89
CA PRO A 110 -17.32 -8.31 -7.49
C PRO A 110 -16.27 -9.01 -6.61
N ASN A 111 -15.60 -8.25 -5.75
CA ASN A 111 -14.48 -8.70 -4.90
C ASN A 111 -13.20 -9.15 -5.65
N SER A 112 -13.11 -8.95 -6.97
CA SER A 112 -11.81 -9.01 -7.66
C SER A 112 -10.99 -7.77 -7.33
N TYR A 113 -9.68 -7.87 -7.51
CA TYR A 113 -8.81 -6.71 -7.43
C TYR A 113 -9.30 -5.60 -8.37
N VAL A 114 -9.06 -4.36 -7.97
CA VAL A 114 -9.37 -3.18 -8.77
C VAL A 114 -8.06 -2.67 -9.34
N GLY A 115 -7.98 -2.54 -10.66
CA GLY A 115 -6.78 -2.14 -11.37
C GLY A 115 -6.91 -0.77 -12.00
N LEU A 116 -5.76 -0.12 -12.22
CA LEU A 116 -5.61 1.02 -13.12
C LEU A 116 -4.79 0.55 -14.32
N ARG A 117 -5.28 0.79 -15.53
CA ARG A 117 -4.53 0.61 -16.78
C ARG A 117 -4.39 1.96 -17.46
N CYS A 118 -3.24 2.21 -18.08
CA CYS A 118 -3.03 3.34 -18.98
C CYS A 118 -2.46 2.84 -20.29
N GLU A 119 -2.73 3.54 -21.39
CA GLU A 119 -2.21 3.19 -22.72
C GLU A 119 -1.07 4.10 -23.18
N GLU A 120 -0.91 5.27 -22.56
CA GLU A 120 0.06 6.29 -22.99
C GLU A 120 1.04 6.65 -21.86
N CYS A 121 1.80 5.67 -21.36
CA CYS A 121 2.89 5.92 -20.41
C CYS A 121 4.23 6.09 -21.13
N LYS A 122 4.82 7.28 -21.05
CA LYS A 122 6.09 7.60 -21.72
C LYS A 122 7.30 7.06 -20.93
N PRO A 123 8.12 6.15 -21.49
CA PRO A 123 9.40 5.75 -20.90
C PRO A 123 10.48 6.83 -21.07
N ARG A 124 11.60 6.65 -20.38
CA ARG A 124 12.76 7.56 -20.45
C ARG A 124 13.34 7.60 -21.86
N ILE A 125 13.40 6.46 -22.55
CA ILE A 125 13.95 6.31 -23.91
C ILE A 125 12.81 6.19 -24.94
N PHE A 126 11.92 7.20 -24.97
CA PHE A 126 10.70 7.19 -25.80
C PHE A 126 10.93 6.94 -27.30
N TRP A 127 11.99 7.49 -27.88
CA TRP A 127 12.28 7.35 -29.32
C TRP A 127 12.53 5.91 -29.80
N LEU A 128 12.80 4.98 -28.87
CA LEU A 128 13.12 3.57 -29.15
C LEU A 128 11.94 2.68 -28.76
N GLU A 129 11.32 2.97 -27.62
CA GLU A 129 10.32 2.09 -26.99
C GLU A 129 8.87 2.51 -27.30
N GLY A 130 8.63 3.77 -27.69
CA GLY A 130 7.29 4.31 -27.82
C GLY A 130 6.55 4.40 -26.48
N TYR A 131 5.24 4.55 -26.53
CA TYR A 131 4.40 4.49 -25.33
C TYR A 131 4.28 3.05 -24.82
N LYS A 132 4.22 2.90 -23.50
CA LYS A 132 3.89 1.63 -22.84
C LYS A 132 2.47 1.67 -22.29
N SER A 133 1.88 0.48 -22.20
CA SER A 133 0.53 0.27 -21.65
C SER A 133 0.55 -0.52 -20.32
N PRO A 134 1.08 0.06 -19.22
CA PRO A 134 1.16 -0.63 -17.95
C PRO A 134 -0.19 -0.72 -17.24
N SER A 135 -0.25 -1.64 -16.28
CA SER A 135 -1.32 -1.72 -15.30
C SER A 135 -0.76 -1.87 -13.89
N ILE A 136 -1.46 -1.34 -12.91
CA ILE A 136 -1.14 -1.48 -11.49
C ILE A 136 -2.39 -1.94 -10.71
N ASP A 137 -2.18 -2.83 -9.75
CA ASP A 137 -3.22 -3.28 -8.81
C ASP A 137 -3.40 -2.22 -7.72
N LEU A 138 -4.49 -1.46 -7.80
CA LEU A 138 -4.79 -0.41 -6.84
C LEU A 138 -5.04 -0.98 -5.43
N SER A 139 -5.49 -2.24 -5.34
CA SER A 139 -5.86 -2.89 -4.09
C SER A 139 -4.67 -2.99 -3.12
N GLN A 140 -3.45 -2.94 -3.65
CA GLN A 140 -2.20 -3.06 -2.89
C GLN A 140 -1.76 -1.76 -2.21
N GLY A 141 -2.15 -0.61 -2.75
CA GLY A 141 -1.65 0.71 -2.30
C GLY A 141 -2.74 1.73 -2.00
N ILE A 142 -4.01 1.35 -2.03
CA ILE A 142 -5.12 2.18 -1.57
C ILE A 142 -5.66 1.65 -0.24
N TRP A 143 -5.63 2.51 0.76
CA TRP A 143 -6.18 2.26 2.09
C TRP A 143 -7.58 2.85 2.24
N VAL A 144 -8.43 2.18 3.02
CA VAL A 144 -9.77 2.64 3.36
C VAL A 144 -9.83 2.91 4.86
N SER A 145 -10.04 4.17 5.22
CA SER A 145 -10.22 4.57 6.62
C SER A 145 -11.45 3.95 7.27
N GLN A 146 -11.47 3.97 8.61
CA GLN A 146 -12.65 3.58 9.38
C GLN A 146 -13.89 4.42 9.06
N GLU A 147 -13.74 5.62 8.51
CA GLU A 147 -14.87 6.46 8.09
C GLU A 147 -15.25 6.26 6.61
N GLY A 148 -14.62 5.32 5.90
CA GLY A 148 -14.91 5.03 4.48
C GLY A 148 -14.26 6.01 3.50
N THR A 149 -13.24 6.76 3.92
CA THR A 149 -12.43 7.62 3.03
C THR A 149 -11.25 6.85 2.45
N LEU A 150 -10.95 7.06 1.16
CA LEU A 150 -9.80 6.46 0.46
C LEU A 150 -8.54 7.31 0.68
N SER A 151 -7.39 6.67 0.87
CA SER A 151 -6.08 7.35 0.87
C SER A 151 -5.00 6.51 0.19
N CYS A 152 -3.90 7.15 -0.20
CA CYS A 152 -2.70 6.45 -0.64
C CYS A 152 -2.06 5.76 0.58
N TYR A 153 -1.52 4.56 0.37
CA TYR A 153 -0.81 3.78 1.37
C TYR A 153 0.60 3.47 0.85
N ASP A 154 1.66 3.78 1.62
CA ASP A 154 2.95 3.12 1.39
C ASP A 154 3.09 1.92 2.32
N MET A 155 4.05 1.04 2.00
CA MET A 155 4.37 -0.11 2.84
C MET A 155 4.92 0.26 4.23
N ASN A 156 5.04 1.56 4.57
CA ASN A 156 5.42 2.09 5.89
C ASN A 156 4.26 2.78 6.64
N GLY A 157 3.06 2.92 6.05
CA GLY A 157 1.90 3.55 6.65
C GLY A 157 1.10 4.47 5.71
N GLU A 158 0.14 5.21 6.29
CA GLU A 158 -0.65 6.20 5.58
C GLU A 158 0.18 7.40 5.11
N TRP A 159 -0.12 7.87 3.89
CA TRP A 159 0.28 9.20 3.45
C TRP A 159 -0.71 10.23 4.02
N TYR A 160 -0.26 11.07 4.95
CA TYR A 160 -0.97 12.33 5.17
C TYR A 160 -0.77 13.20 3.93
N VAL A 161 -1.84 13.37 3.14
CA VAL A 161 -1.93 14.36 2.06
C VAL A 161 -2.68 15.58 2.56
#